data_AF-A0A0S9NLM3-F1
#
_entry.id   AF-A0A0S9NLM3-F1
#
_cell.length_a   1.000
_cell.length_b   1.000
_cell.length_c   1.000
_cell.angle_alpha   90.00
_cell.angle_beta   90.00
_cell.angle_gamma   90.00
#
_symmetry.space_group_name_H-M   'P 1'
#
loop_
_entity.id
_entity.type
_entity.pdbx_description
1 polymer ?
#
loop_
_entity_poly.entity_id
_entity_poly.type
_entity_poly.pdbx_seq_one_letter_code
_entity_poly.pdbx_strand_id
1 'polypeptide(L)'
;MAKKPNPFNPFGDDASAAQFAESVRASAQQIWLAGLGAFAKAQAEGSKVFEGLVKEGAGMQRKTQDAAQQGLHETGARMGSMASEFGARAAGQWDKLEGIFEERVAKALRKLGVPRLEELEQLAARVEALEQAAKRPPATRKTAAQPRHAAAAAAPQSAPAKRAARKRASPRGD
;
A
#
# COMPACT_ATOMS: atom_id res chain seq x y z
N MET A 1 -43.31 -76.59 8.77
CA MET A 1 -42.65 -75.79 9.83
C MET A 1 -42.92 -74.31 9.54
N ALA A 2 -43.91 -73.70 10.22
CA ALA A 2 -44.25 -72.29 10.03
C ALA A 2 -43.36 -71.42 10.94
N LYS A 3 -42.62 -70.47 10.33
CA LYS A 3 -41.72 -69.55 11.03
C LYS A 3 -42.58 -68.52 11.77
N LYS A 4 -42.60 -68.58 13.11
CA LYS A 4 -43.30 -67.59 13.95
C LYS A 4 -42.72 -66.18 13.69
N PRO A 5 -43.56 -65.16 13.49
CA PRO A 5 -43.10 -63.79 13.31
C PRO A 5 -42.50 -63.26 14.62
N ASN A 6 -41.31 -62.66 14.52
CA ASN A 6 -40.59 -62.07 15.66
C ASN A 6 -41.27 -60.76 16.09
N PRO A 7 -41.76 -60.64 17.34
CA PRO A 7 -42.50 -59.46 17.82
C PRO A 7 -41.60 -58.24 18.11
N PHE A 8 -40.30 -58.34 17.85
CA PHE A 8 -39.31 -57.28 18.10
C PHE A 8 -38.52 -56.96 16.83
N ASN A 9 -39.17 -56.94 15.67
CA ASN A 9 -38.62 -56.33 14.47
C ASN A 9 -39.27 -54.95 14.29
N PRO A 10 -38.60 -53.84 14.68
CA PRO A 10 -39.18 -52.50 14.59
C PRO A 10 -39.32 -52.01 13.13
N PHE A 11 -38.78 -52.78 12.18
CA PHE A 11 -38.96 -52.61 10.75
C PHE A 11 -39.87 -53.74 10.28
N GLY A 12 -41.15 -53.44 10.02
CA GLY A 12 -42.12 -54.41 9.53
C GLY A 12 -41.66 -55.10 8.24
N ASP A 13 -42.37 -56.16 7.86
CA ASP A 13 -42.05 -57.08 6.76
C ASP A 13 -41.52 -56.36 5.51
N ASP A 14 -40.49 -56.95 4.87
CA ASP A 14 -39.69 -56.41 3.75
C ASP A 14 -40.52 -55.81 2.59
N ALA A 15 -41.77 -56.27 2.43
CA ALA A 15 -42.73 -55.75 1.46
C ALA A 15 -43.07 -54.26 1.68
N SER A 16 -43.17 -53.80 2.93
CA SER A 16 -43.49 -52.39 3.25
C SER A 16 -42.30 -51.46 3.01
N ALA A 17 -41.08 -51.91 3.28
CA ALA A 17 -39.85 -51.17 3.03
C ALA A 17 -39.60 -51.00 1.53
N ALA A 18 -39.87 -52.04 0.73
CA ALA A 18 -39.78 -51.97 -0.74
C ALA A 18 -40.79 -50.98 -1.34
N GLN A 19 -42.04 -50.97 -0.84
CA GLN A 19 -43.06 -50.00 -1.28
C GLN A 19 -42.68 -48.55 -0.92
N PHE A 20 -42.09 -48.34 0.26
CA PHE A 20 -41.60 -47.03 0.65
C PHE A 20 -40.43 -46.56 -0.23
N ALA A 21 -39.44 -47.43 -0.47
CA ALA A 21 -38.30 -47.11 -1.33
C ALA A 21 -38.72 -46.76 -2.76
N GLU A 22 -39.72 -47.46 -3.31
CA GLU A 22 -40.25 -47.18 -4.65
C GLU A 22 -40.95 -45.82 -4.71
N SER A 23 -41.72 -45.47 -3.67
CA SER A 23 -42.37 -44.16 -3.58
C SER A 23 -41.37 -43.01 -3.51
N VAL A 24 -40.28 -43.18 -2.74
CA VAL A 24 -39.21 -42.19 -2.61
C VAL A 24 -38.45 -42.04 -3.94
N ARG A 25 -38.17 -43.16 -4.62
CA ARG A 25 -37.55 -43.15 -5.95
C ARG A 25 -38.42 -42.43 -6.98
N ALA A 26 -39.72 -42.72 -6.99
CA ALA A 26 -40.67 -42.08 -7.90
C ALA A 26 -40.76 -40.56 -7.64
N SER A 27 -40.83 -40.14 -6.37
CA SER A 27 -40.83 -38.72 -6.01
C SER A 27 -39.49 -38.03 -6.34
N ALA A 28 -38.36 -38.69 -6.08
CA ALA A 28 -37.05 -38.16 -6.43
C ALA A 28 -36.89 -37.98 -7.95
N GLN A 29 -37.41 -38.91 -8.74
CA GLN A 29 -37.43 -38.81 -10.20
C GLN A 29 -38.31 -37.66 -10.68
N GLN A 30 -39.48 -37.46 -10.05
CA GLN A 30 -40.36 -36.33 -10.36
C GLN A 30 -39.71 -34.99 -10.00
N ILE A 31 -39.07 -34.89 -8.84
CA ILE A 31 -38.34 -33.68 -8.42
C ILE A 31 -37.19 -33.39 -9.38
N TRP A 32 -36.46 -34.42 -9.81
CA TRP A 32 -35.36 -34.27 -10.77
C TRP A 32 -35.84 -33.79 -12.14
N LEU A 33 -36.91 -34.40 -12.68
CA LEU A 33 -37.51 -33.97 -13.94
C LEU A 33 -38.10 -32.57 -13.86
N ALA A 34 -38.72 -32.21 -12.74
CA ALA A 34 -39.19 -30.84 -12.48
C ALA A 34 -38.02 -29.85 -12.41
N GLY A 35 -36.91 -30.24 -11.78
CA GLY A 35 -35.68 -29.44 -11.74
C GLY A 35 -35.09 -29.19 -13.12
N LEU A 36 -35.00 -30.23 -13.96
CA LEU A 36 -34.55 -30.12 -15.36
C LEU A 36 -35.52 -29.29 -16.22
N GLY A 37 -36.83 -29.45 -16.03
CA GLY A 37 -37.84 -28.66 -16.74
C GLY A 37 -37.81 -27.18 -16.36
N ALA A 38 -37.64 -26.86 -15.08
CA ALA A 38 -37.49 -25.49 -14.60
C ALA A 38 -36.20 -24.85 -15.09
N PHE A 39 -35.08 -25.59 -15.11
CA PHE A 39 -33.81 -25.12 -15.65
C PHE A 39 -33.89 -24.84 -17.16
N ALA A 40 -34.52 -25.74 -17.94
CA ALA A 40 -34.76 -25.52 -19.36
C ALA A 40 -35.64 -24.29 -19.63
N LYS A 41 -36.69 -24.09 -18.81
CA LYS A 41 -37.54 -22.89 -18.88
C LYS A 41 -36.76 -21.61 -18.55
N ALA A 42 -35.88 -21.66 -17.55
CA ALA A 42 -34.99 -20.56 -17.21
C ALA A 42 -33.94 -20.26 -18.30
N GLN A 43 -33.44 -21.26 -19.02
CA GLN A 43 -32.56 -21.02 -20.18
C GLN A 43 -33.31 -20.36 -21.35
N ALA A 44 -34.53 -20.83 -21.64
CA ALA A 44 -35.36 -20.28 -22.70
C ALA A 44 -35.80 -18.83 -22.40
N GLU A 45 -36.23 -18.56 -21.15
CA GLU A 45 -36.66 -17.23 -20.73
C GLU A 45 -35.48 -16.29 -20.40
N GLY A 46 -34.36 -16.86 -19.91
CA GLY A 46 -33.15 -16.13 -19.57
C GLY A 46 -32.47 -15.49 -20.78
N SER A 47 -32.52 -16.14 -21.96
CA SER A 47 -31.98 -15.57 -23.19
C SER A 47 -32.73 -14.31 -23.62
N LYS A 48 -34.07 -14.29 -23.47
CA LYS A 48 -34.90 -13.12 -23.79
C LYS A 48 -34.69 -11.96 -22.82
N VAL A 49 -34.53 -12.26 -21.53
CA VAL A 49 -34.19 -11.24 -20.52
C VAL A 49 -32.79 -10.69 -20.76
N PHE A 50 -31.83 -11.56 -21.11
CA PHE A 50 -30.48 -11.15 -21.49
C PHE A 50 -30.46 -10.24 -22.72
N GLU A 51 -31.15 -10.60 -23.81
CA GLU A 51 -31.28 -9.75 -24.99
C GLU A 51 -31.92 -8.39 -24.66
N GLY A 52 -32.93 -8.38 -23.78
CA GLY A 52 -33.54 -7.16 -23.26
C GLY A 52 -32.53 -6.28 -22.53
N LEU A 53 -31.78 -6.87 -21.60
CA LEU A 53 -30.74 -6.17 -20.83
C LEU A 53 -29.59 -5.68 -21.72
N VAL A 54 -29.18 -6.44 -22.74
CA VAL A 54 -28.15 -6.02 -23.70
C VAL A 54 -28.65 -4.84 -24.54
N LYS A 55 -29.91 -4.86 -24.99
CA LYS A 55 -30.50 -3.76 -25.75
C LYS A 55 -30.65 -2.50 -24.89
N GLU A 56 -31.05 -2.67 -23.63
CA GLU A 56 -31.13 -1.57 -22.66
C GLU A 56 -29.74 -1.03 -22.32
N GLY A 57 -28.75 -1.89 -22.11
CA GLY A 57 -27.35 -1.51 -21.89
C GLY A 57 -26.75 -0.76 -23.08
N ALA A 58 -27.01 -1.22 -24.31
CA ALA A 58 -26.59 -0.52 -25.52
C ALA A 58 -27.28 0.85 -25.67
N GLY A 59 -28.57 0.95 -25.29
CA GLY A 59 -29.30 2.21 -25.25
C GLY A 59 -28.79 3.17 -24.18
N MET A 60 -28.46 2.64 -22.99
CA MET A 60 -27.89 3.40 -21.89
C MET A 60 -26.49 3.90 -22.23
N GLN A 61 -25.64 3.06 -22.81
CA GLN A 61 -24.30 3.46 -23.26
C GLN A 61 -24.36 4.58 -24.29
N ARG A 62 -25.26 4.51 -25.28
CA ARG A 62 -25.45 5.58 -26.26
C ARG A 62 -25.91 6.88 -25.59
N LYS A 63 -26.91 6.81 -24.70
CA LYS A 63 -27.39 7.97 -23.93
C LYS A 63 -26.29 8.58 -23.05
N THR A 64 -25.48 7.74 -22.40
CA THR A 64 -24.34 8.19 -21.59
C THR A 64 -23.24 8.77 -22.46
N GLN A 65 -22.98 8.22 -23.64
CA GLN A 65 -22.02 8.77 -24.59
C GLN A 65 -22.48 10.13 -25.11
N ASP A 66 -23.76 10.29 -25.46
CA ASP A 66 -24.33 11.56 -25.93
C ASP A 66 -24.32 12.61 -24.80
N ALA A 67 -24.73 12.23 -23.59
CA ALA A 67 -24.68 13.10 -22.42
C ALA A 67 -23.23 13.44 -22.00
N ALA A 68 -22.30 12.51 -22.16
CA ALA A 68 -20.88 12.76 -21.95
C ALA A 68 -20.32 13.69 -23.02
N GLN A 69 -20.70 13.55 -24.30
CA GLN A 69 -20.26 14.48 -25.35
C GLN A 69 -20.79 15.88 -25.07
N GLN A 70 -22.08 16.03 -24.76
CA GLN A 70 -22.69 17.32 -24.42
C GLN A 70 -22.09 17.91 -23.14
N GLY A 71 -21.94 17.09 -22.10
CA GLY A 71 -21.34 17.46 -20.82
C GLY A 71 -19.86 17.80 -20.94
N LEU A 72 -19.08 17.09 -21.75
CA LEU A 72 -17.66 17.38 -22.02
C LEU A 72 -17.51 18.66 -22.86
N HIS A 73 -18.42 18.96 -23.77
CA HIS A 73 -18.36 20.22 -24.52
C HIS A 73 -18.69 21.42 -23.61
N GLU A 74 -19.75 21.36 -22.81
CA GLU A 74 -20.16 22.48 -21.96
C GLU A 74 -19.30 22.59 -20.68
N THR A 75 -19.04 21.48 -20.01
CA THR A 75 -18.20 21.43 -18.81
C THR A 75 -16.74 21.48 -19.19
N GLY A 76 -16.29 20.92 -20.31
CA GLY A 76 -14.89 21.03 -20.75
C GLY A 76 -14.52 22.45 -21.16
N ALA A 77 -15.44 23.23 -21.74
CA ALA A 77 -15.20 24.65 -21.98
C ALA A 77 -15.07 25.45 -20.67
N ARG A 78 -16.00 25.22 -19.72
CA ARG A 78 -15.99 25.89 -18.40
C ARG A 78 -14.84 25.42 -17.50
N MET A 79 -14.52 24.13 -17.52
CA MET A 79 -13.40 23.52 -16.81
C MET A 79 -12.09 23.91 -17.46
N GLY A 80 -12.03 24.05 -18.80
CA GLY A 80 -10.85 24.57 -19.50
C GLY A 80 -10.55 26.01 -19.11
N SER A 81 -11.57 26.87 -19.02
CA SER A 81 -11.37 28.24 -18.55
C SER A 81 -10.98 28.29 -17.06
N MET A 82 -11.65 27.53 -16.20
CA MET A 82 -11.32 27.44 -14.77
C MET A 82 -9.96 26.79 -14.52
N ALA A 83 -9.58 25.76 -15.26
CA ALA A 83 -8.28 25.10 -15.17
C ALA A 83 -7.16 25.96 -15.73
N SER A 84 -7.43 26.85 -16.69
CA SER A 84 -6.44 27.83 -17.15
C SER A 84 -6.20 28.91 -16.10
N GLU A 85 -7.26 29.46 -15.49
CA GLU A 85 -7.14 30.45 -14.40
C GLU A 85 -6.58 29.86 -13.10
N PHE A 86 -7.03 28.66 -12.73
CA PHE A 86 -6.53 27.95 -11.56
C PHE A 86 -5.14 27.39 -11.83
N GLY A 87 -4.86 26.87 -13.03
CA GLY A 87 -3.54 26.40 -13.45
C GLY A 87 -2.50 27.52 -13.42
N ALA A 88 -2.83 28.73 -13.87
CA ALA A 88 -1.92 29.88 -13.78
C ALA A 88 -1.63 30.30 -12.32
N ARG A 89 -2.64 30.29 -11.43
CA ARG A 89 -2.43 30.60 -9.99
C ARG A 89 -1.81 29.45 -9.21
N ALA A 90 -2.11 28.22 -9.58
CA ALA A 90 -1.63 27.01 -8.94
C ALA A 90 -0.25 26.61 -9.45
N ALA A 91 0.20 27.03 -10.64
CA ALA A 91 1.56 26.78 -11.14
C ALA A 91 2.60 27.27 -10.12
N GLY A 92 2.42 28.46 -9.53
CA GLY A 92 3.30 28.97 -8.48
C GLY A 92 3.16 28.27 -7.12
N GLN A 93 2.08 27.52 -6.87
CA GLN A 93 1.97 26.64 -5.69
C GLN A 93 2.52 25.24 -5.99
N TRP A 94 2.41 24.79 -7.24
CA TRP A 94 2.98 23.55 -7.75
C TRP A 94 4.49 23.57 -7.70
N ASP A 95 5.12 24.69 -8.06
CA ASP A 95 6.56 24.90 -7.91
C ASP A 95 7.02 24.73 -6.44
N LYS A 96 6.24 25.21 -5.48
CA LYS A 96 6.51 24.98 -4.03
C LYS A 96 6.30 23.53 -3.62
N LEU A 97 5.31 22.85 -4.20
CA LEU A 97 5.08 21.43 -3.97
C LEU A 97 6.16 20.57 -4.62
N GLU A 98 6.71 20.99 -5.75
CA GLU A 98 7.87 20.39 -6.41
C GLU A 98 9.08 20.48 -5.47
N GLY A 99 9.35 21.66 -4.89
CA GLY A 99 10.39 21.80 -3.86
C GLY A 99 10.20 20.89 -2.64
N ILE A 100 8.96 20.79 -2.12
CA ILE A 100 8.66 19.89 -0.98
C ILE A 100 8.77 18.41 -1.40
N PHE A 101 8.35 18.07 -2.61
CA PHE A 101 8.45 16.72 -3.15
C PHE A 101 9.92 16.34 -3.32
N GLU A 102 10.74 17.20 -3.90
CA GLU A 102 12.18 17.01 -4.02
C GLU A 102 12.84 16.81 -2.65
N GLU A 103 12.48 17.63 -1.65
CA GLU A 103 13.00 17.46 -0.29
C GLU A 103 12.59 16.10 0.30
N ARG A 104 11.34 15.67 0.09
CA ARG A 104 10.83 14.38 0.56
C ARG A 104 11.47 13.20 -0.17
N VAL A 105 11.67 13.30 -1.48
CA VAL A 105 12.35 12.30 -2.30
C VAL A 105 13.82 12.22 -1.90
N ALA A 106 14.51 13.35 -1.77
CA ALA A 106 15.89 13.40 -1.29
C ALA A 106 16.02 12.78 0.12
N LYS A 107 15.07 13.06 1.02
CA LYS A 107 15.04 12.47 2.37
C LYS A 107 14.77 10.96 2.33
N ALA A 108 13.92 10.48 1.42
CA ALA A 108 13.67 9.06 1.23
C ALA A 108 14.91 8.33 0.66
N LEU A 109 15.56 8.92 -0.34
CA LEU A 109 16.80 8.38 -0.94
C LEU A 109 17.93 8.31 0.10
N ARG A 110 18.07 9.33 0.96
CA ARG A 110 19.02 9.29 2.09
C ARG A 110 18.71 8.16 3.07
N LYS A 111 17.43 7.94 3.40
CA LYS A 111 17.02 6.81 4.24
C LYS A 111 17.28 5.45 3.59
N LEU A 112 17.25 5.39 2.26
CA LEU A 112 17.57 4.20 1.48
C LEU A 112 19.09 4.01 1.29
N GLY A 113 19.91 4.94 1.77
CA GLY A 113 21.38 4.84 1.74
C GLY A 113 22.01 5.31 0.43
N VAL A 114 21.29 6.06 -0.41
CA VAL A 114 21.85 6.65 -1.63
C VAL A 114 22.77 7.83 -1.25
N PRO A 115 24.08 7.75 -1.52
CA PRO A 115 25.03 8.83 -1.19
C PRO A 115 24.79 10.06 -2.06
N ARG A 116 25.11 11.26 -1.54
CA ARG A 116 25.01 12.50 -2.31
C ARG A 116 26.21 12.67 -3.23
N LEU A 117 26.04 13.44 -4.31
CA LEU A 117 27.13 13.75 -5.25
C LEU A 117 28.33 14.38 -4.54
N GLU A 118 28.10 15.35 -3.66
CA GLU A 118 29.15 16.00 -2.85
C GLU A 118 29.94 15.00 -1.99
N GLU A 119 29.26 13.97 -1.45
CA GLU A 119 29.91 12.95 -0.62
C GLU A 119 30.77 12.02 -1.47
N LEU A 120 30.32 11.70 -2.68
CA LEU A 120 31.10 10.94 -3.66
C LEU A 120 32.32 11.74 -4.13
N GLU A 121 32.19 13.04 -4.40
CA GLU A 121 33.28 13.91 -4.80
C GLU A 121 34.33 14.05 -3.69
N GLN A 122 33.91 14.25 -2.44
CA GLN A 122 34.81 14.29 -1.29
C GLN A 122 35.54 12.95 -1.10
N LEU A 123 34.85 11.83 -1.31
CA LEU A 123 35.47 10.52 -1.24
C LEU A 123 36.48 10.32 -2.39
N ALA A 124 36.13 10.71 -3.61
CA ALA A 124 37.01 10.64 -4.78
C ALA A 124 38.29 11.45 -4.55
N ALA A 125 38.18 12.68 -4.04
CA ALA A 125 39.33 13.52 -3.72
C ALA A 125 40.22 12.89 -2.63
N ARG A 126 39.64 12.23 -1.62
CA ARG A 126 40.41 11.51 -0.59
C ARG A 126 41.11 10.28 -1.15
N VAL A 127 40.45 9.53 -2.02
CA VAL A 127 41.06 8.37 -2.70
C VAL A 127 42.25 8.81 -3.53
N GLU A 128 42.10 9.87 -4.32
CA GLU A 128 43.21 10.42 -5.12
C GLU A 128 44.40 10.85 -4.23
N ALA A 129 44.14 11.56 -3.13
CA ALA A 129 45.19 11.94 -2.19
C ALA A 129 45.89 10.73 -1.55
N LEU A 130 45.14 9.66 -1.25
CA LEU A 130 45.70 8.42 -0.70
C LEU A 130 46.48 7.63 -1.74
N GLU A 131 46.02 7.57 -2.99
CA GLU A 131 46.77 6.97 -4.08
C GLU A 131 48.11 7.68 -4.32
N GLN A 132 48.12 9.01 -4.25
CA GLN A 132 49.34 9.80 -4.33
C GLN A 132 50.28 9.52 -3.15
N ALA A 133 49.75 9.36 -1.94
CA ALA A 133 50.53 9.00 -0.76
C ALA A 133 51.06 7.56 -0.82
N ALA A 134 50.31 6.62 -1.40
CA ALA A 134 50.70 5.22 -1.56
C ALA A 134 51.72 4.99 -2.68
N LYS A 135 51.68 5.79 -3.75
CA LYS A 135 52.70 5.81 -4.82
C LYS A 135 54.03 6.41 -4.36
N ARG A 136 54.07 7.04 -3.18
CA ARG A 136 55.29 7.57 -2.59
C ARG A 136 56.03 6.43 -1.85
N PRO A 137 57.27 6.08 -2.23
CA PRO A 137 58.00 4.98 -1.61
C PRO A 137 58.22 5.22 -0.10
N PRO A 138 58.32 4.17 0.74
CA PRO A 138 58.46 4.34 2.17
C PRO A 138 59.76 5.09 2.48
N ALA A 139 59.63 6.37 2.85
CA ALA A 139 60.72 7.10 3.46
C ALA A 139 60.97 6.48 4.83
N THR A 140 62.09 5.78 4.96
CA THR A 140 62.61 5.26 6.23
C THR A 140 62.55 6.36 7.29
N ARG A 141 61.65 6.22 8.28
CA ARG A 141 61.56 7.14 9.41
C ARG A 141 62.83 7.00 10.25
N LYS A 142 63.78 7.93 10.10
CA LYS A 142 64.75 8.23 11.15
C LYS A 142 63.98 8.90 12.29
N THR A 143 63.84 8.19 13.40
CA THR A 143 63.46 8.76 14.69
C THR A 143 64.53 9.77 15.11
N ALA A 144 64.19 11.06 15.09
CA ALA A 144 64.97 12.10 15.73
C ALA A 144 64.28 12.44 17.06
N ALA A 145 64.98 12.14 18.16
CA ALA A 145 64.58 12.44 19.52
C ALA A 145 64.42 13.96 19.72
N GLN A 146 63.31 14.39 20.32
CA GLN A 146 63.15 15.77 20.81
C GLN A 146 63.87 15.95 22.16
N PRO A 147 64.63 17.04 22.35
CA PRO A 147 65.17 17.38 23.66
C PRO A 147 64.07 17.97 24.55
N ARG A 148 63.99 17.47 25.79
CA ARG A 148 63.13 18.01 26.85
C ARG A 148 63.76 19.31 27.37
N HIS A 149 63.03 20.42 27.29
CA HIS A 149 63.38 21.63 28.04
C HIS A 149 62.59 21.70 29.35
N ALA A 150 63.36 21.98 30.40
CA ALA A 150 63.05 21.87 31.81
C ALA A 150 62.08 22.94 32.30
N ALA A 151 61.37 22.58 33.37
CA ALA A 151 60.45 23.41 34.13
C ALA A 151 61.16 24.58 34.84
N ALA A 152 60.52 25.75 34.82
CA ALA A 152 60.77 26.85 35.75
C ALA A 152 59.43 27.40 36.24
N ALA A 153 59.32 27.54 37.56
CA ALA A 153 58.11 27.80 38.33
C ALA A 153 57.77 29.29 38.46
N ALA A 154 56.48 29.61 38.55
CA ALA A 154 55.95 30.73 39.32
C ALA A 154 54.47 30.46 39.68
N ALA A 155 54.10 30.78 40.92
CA ALA A 155 52.97 30.21 41.67
C ALA A 155 51.75 31.19 41.77
N PRO A 156 50.72 30.98 42.64
CA PRO A 156 49.31 30.96 42.25
C PRO A 156 48.47 32.11 42.85
N GLN A 157 47.24 32.31 42.37
CA GLN A 157 46.10 33.03 43.02
C GLN A 157 44.95 33.12 41.98
N SER A 158 43.66 33.03 42.27
CA SER A 158 42.86 32.95 43.48
C SER A 158 41.42 32.54 43.07
N ALA A 159 40.72 31.80 43.92
CA ALA A 159 39.25 31.69 43.90
C ALA A 159 38.71 32.54 45.07
N PRO A 160 37.47 33.08 45.07
CA PRO A 160 36.33 32.22 45.42
C PRO A 160 34.93 32.60 44.88
N ALA A 161 34.09 31.56 44.77
CA ALA A 161 32.67 31.43 45.15
C ALA A 161 31.71 32.64 45.22
N LYS A 162 30.50 32.45 44.63
CA LYS A 162 29.14 32.60 45.21
C LYS A 162 28.12 32.70 44.04
N ARG A 163 26.85 32.28 44.07
CA ARG A 163 25.98 31.56 45.02
C ARG A 163 24.58 31.50 44.37
N ALA A 164 23.82 30.46 44.70
CA ALA A 164 22.34 30.34 44.73
C ALA A 164 21.53 30.69 43.47
N ALA A 165 20.88 29.74 42.82
CA ALA A 165 19.62 29.08 43.22
C ALA A 165 18.36 29.95 43.10
N ARG A 166 17.37 29.36 42.39
CA ARG A 166 15.91 29.39 42.61
C ARG A 166 15.10 30.26 41.63
N LYS A 167 14.30 29.60 40.78
CA LYS A 167 12.83 29.71 40.85
C LYS A 167 12.14 28.52 40.19
N ARG A 168 11.03 28.15 40.83
CA ARG A 168 10.16 26.97 40.68
C ARG A 168 9.01 27.28 39.70
N ALA A 169 8.36 26.18 39.30
CA ALA A 169 6.92 26.01 39.00
C ALA A 169 6.39 26.36 37.60
N SER A 170 6.16 25.30 36.81
CA SER A 170 5.03 25.10 35.86
C SER A 170 3.69 24.95 36.61
N PRO A 171 2.55 24.59 35.97
CA PRO A 171 2.03 24.75 34.59
C PRO A 171 0.59 25.33 34.60
N ARG A 172 -0.04 25.50 33.43
CA ARG A 172 -1.48 25.22 33.26
C ARG A 172 -1.81 24.82 31.82
N GLY A 173 -2.23 23.58 31.67
CA GLY A 173 -3.06 23.08 30.59
C GLY A 173 -4.44 22.73 31.17
N ASP A 174 -5.40 22.61 30.25
CA ASP A 174 -6.86 22.48 30.40
C ASP A 174 -7.61 23.72 30.91
#